data_AF-A0A2V6JM59-F1
#
_entry.id   AF-A0A2V6JM59-F1
#
_cell.length_a   1.000
_cell.length_b   1.000
_cell.length_c   1.000
_cell.angle_alpha   90.00
_cell.angle_beta   90.00
_cell.angle_gamma   90.00
#
_symmetry.space_group_name_H-M   'P 1'
#
loop_
_entity.id
_entity.type
_entity.pdbx_description
1 polymer ?
#
loop_
_entity_poly.entity_id
_entity_poly.type
_entity_poly.pdbx_seq_one_letter_code
_entity_poly.pdbx_strand_id
1 'polypeptide(L)'
;MSKCDLHIHSRFSARSEEWLFRRFDFPDSYSDPRELHRELLERGMDFVTITDHDTIDGCLQIRDLPNTFISEQVTTYFPQDPCKIHILVWGITEKQHDDIVIIRGIRFTASTANSRPHTSNALFCSSNISRRSTVCATRF
;
A
#
# COMPACT_ATOMS: atom_id res chain seq x y z
N MET A 1 22.39 8.70 -1.74
CA MET A 1 21.61 7.59 -1.17
C MET A 1 20.16 7.89 -1.50
N SER A 2 19.45 6.96 -2.12
CA SER A 2 18.09 7.21 -2.59
C SER A 2 17.10 7.33 -1.42
N LYS A 3 16.14 8.24 -1.52
CA LYS A 3 15.12 8.54 -0.49
C LYS A 3 13.71 8.34 -1.05
N CYS A 4 12.87 7.67 -0.28
CA CYS A 4 11.46 7.47 -0.61
C CYS A 4 10.69 7.27 0.70
N ASP A 5 9.48 7.83 0.76
CA ASP A 5 8.51 7.47 1.79
C ASP A 5 7.60 6.38 1.22
N LEU A 6 7.54 5.26 1.94
CA LEU A 6 6.91 4.02 1.47
C LEU A 6 5.55 3.77 2.12
N HIS A 7 5.07 4.67 2.98
CA HIS A 7 3.78 4.51 3.65
C HIS A 7 3.04 5.84 3.74
N ILE A 8 2.37 6.21 2.65
CA ILE A 8 1.63 7.46 2.50
C ILE A 8 0.22 7.17 1.99
N HIS A 9 -0.77 7.85 2.59
CA HIS A 9 -2.16 7.78 2.16
C HIS A 9 -2.62 9.10 1.56
N SER A 10 -3.38 9.01 0.47
CA SER A 10 -4.10 10.10 -0.16
C SER A 10 -5.59 10.06 0.19
N ARG A 11 -6.35 11.00 -0.36
CA ARG A 11 -7.82 11.01 -0.28
C ARG A 11 -8.51 9.76 -0.85
N PHE A 12 -7.82 8.94 -1.64
CA PHE A 12 -8.36 7.68 -2.17
C PHE A 12 -8.29 6.53 -1.16
N SER A 13 -7.57 6.70 -0.04
CA SER A 13 -7.61 5.80 1.10
C SER A 13 -8.94 5.96 1.86
N ALA A 14 -10.03 5.52 1.23
CA ALA A 14 -11.35 5.53 1.85
C ALA A 14 -11.45 4.39 2.87
N ARG A 15 -11.94 4.73 4.07
CA ARG A 15 -12.05 3.83 5.23
C ARG A 15 -12.74 2.51 4.88
N SER A 16 -12.13 1.43 5.37
CA SER A 16 -12.69 0.08 5.42
C SER A 16 -14.13 0.03 5.94
N GLU A 17 -14.89 -0.98 5.51
CA GLU A 17 -16.34 -1.23 5.67
C GLU A 17 -16.88 -1.35 7.12
N GLU A 18 -16.38 -0.60 8.12
CA GLU A 18 -17.00 -0.57 9.44
C GLU A 18 -18.15 0.46 9.47
N TRP A 19 -19.38 -0.03 9.42
CA TRP A 19 -20.62 0.76 9.52
C TRP A 19 -20.72 1.68 10.76
N LEU A 20 -19.83 1.50 11.74
CA LEU A 20 -19.84 2.16 13.04
C LEU A 20 -19.27 3.59 13.02
N PHE A 21 -18.57 4.02 11.96
CA PHE A 21 -17.93 5.35 11.89
C PHE A 21 -18.72 6.44 11.15
N ARG A 22 -19.99 6.19 10.76
CA ARG A 22 -20.87 7.20 10.11
C ARG A 22 -21.25 8.42 10.97
N ARG A 23 -20.84 8.49 12.24
CA ARG A 23 -21.26 9.55 13.17
C ARG A 23 -20.22 10.65 13.39
N PHE A 24 -18.97 10.46 12.94
CA PHE A 24 -17.92 11.49 12.95
C PHE A 24 -16.97 11.26 11.76
N ASP A 25 -17.31 11.89 10.63
CA ASP A 25 -16.75 11.69 9.30
C ASP A 25 -15.32 12.30 9.18
N PHE A 26 -14.30 11.55 9.60
CA PHE A 26 -12.90 11.92 9.42
C PHE A 26 -12.20 10.88 8.53
N PRO A 27 -11.93 11.13 7.24
CA PRO A 27 -11.12 10.25 6.43
C PRO A 27 -9.67 10.22 6.95
N ASP A 28 -8.97 9.11 6.68
CA ASP A 28 -7.61 8.89 7.18
C ASP A 28 -6.56 9.78 6.50
N SER A 29 -6.89 10.38 5.35
CA SER A 29 -6.14 11.46 4.69
C SER A 29 -7.05 12.24 3.73
N TYR A 30 -6.83 13.55 3.60
CA TYR A 30 -7.52 14.42 2.63
C TYR A 30 -6.59 14.89 1.50
N SER A 31 -5.31 14.50 1.53
CA SER A 31 -4.31 15.06 0.63
C SER A 31 -4.52 14.61 -0.80
N ASP A 32 -4.47 15.56 -1.74
CA ASP A 32 -4.56 15.24 -3.17
C ASP A 32 -3.26 14.55 -3.63
N PRO A 33 -3.33 13.46 -4.41
CA PRO A 33 -2.14 12.76 -4.91
C PRO A 33 -1.10 13.66 -5.59
N ARG A 34 -1.54 14.66 -6.38
CA ARG A 34 -0.61 15.55 -7.09
C ARG A 34 0.09 16.51 -6.14
N GLU A 35 -0.62 16.97 -5.10
CA GLU A 35 -0.01 17.80 -4.05
C GLU A 35 1.00 16.99 -3.23
N LEU A 36 0.66 15.76 -2.85
CA LEU A 36 1.59 14.84 -2.18
C LEU A 36 2.86 14.62 -2.99
N HIS A 37 2.73 14.38 -4.31
CA HIS A 37 3.87 14.21 -5.20
C HIS A 37 4.79 15.44 -5.17
N ARG A 38 4.22 16.64 -5.34
CA ARG A 38 4.95 17.91 -5.27
C ARG A 38 5.68 18.07 -3.93
N GLU A 39 4.99 17.87 -2.82
CA GLU A 39 5.57 18.02 -1.48
C GLU A 39 6.72 17.04 -1.22
N LEU A 40 6.61 15.79 -1.70
CA LEU A 40 7.66 14.79 -1.52
C LEU A 40 8.91 15.14 -2.33
N LEU A 41 8.75 15.67 -3.54
CA LEU A 41 9.88 16.20 -4.31
C LEU A 41 10.51 17.42 -3.63
N GLU A 42 9.70 18.35 -3.10
CA GLU A 42 10.20 19.52 -2.35
C GLU A 42 10.96 19.11 -1.08
N ARG A 43 10.59 17.98 -0.46
CA ARG A 43 11.30 17.35 0.67
C ARG A 43 12.56 16.59 0.25
N GLY A 44 12.87 16.54 -1.04
CA GLY A 44 14.08 15.91 -1.58
C GLY A 44 14.00 14.39 -1.65
N MET A 45 12.81 13.83 -1.85
CA MET A 45 12.64 12.41 -2.16
C MET A 45 13.04 12.14 -3.62
N ASP A 46 13.73 11.02 -3.85
CA ASP A 46 14.14 10.58 -5.18
C ASP A 46 13.05 9.78 -5.88
N PHE A 47 12.15 9.16 -5.11
CA PHE A 47 11.00 8.39 -5.63
C PHE A 47 9.73 8.68 -4.85
N VAL A 48 8.59 8.60 -5.53
CA VAL A 48 7.27 8.87 -4.99
C VAL A 48 6.34 7.68 -5.23
N THR A 49 5.59 7.32 -4.20
CA THR A 49 4.49 6.38 -4.28
C THR A 49 3.41 6.76 -3.30
N ILE A 50 2.20 6.28 -3.54
CA ILE A 50 1.08 6.34 -2.60
C ILE A 50 0.71 4.89 -2.27
N THR A 51 0.30 4.61 -1.04
CA THR A 51 -0.07 3.27 -0.56
C THR A 51 -1.47 3.32 0.02
N ASP A 52 -2.45 3.71 -0.79
CA ASP A 52 -3.85 3.78 -0.35
C ASP A 52 -4.39 2.40 0.03
N HIS A 53 -5.38 2.38 0.93
CA HIS A 53 -6.02 1.14 1.35
C HIS A 53 -6.78 0.50 0.19
N ASP A 54 -6.33 -0.69 -0.20
CA ASP A 54 -7.06 -1.60 -1.09
C ASP A 54 -7.38 -1.03 -2.49
N THR A 55 -6.68 0.03 -2.89
CA THR A 55 -6.82 0.70 -4.18
C THR A 55 -5.48 1.29 -4.63
N ILE A 56 -5.32 1.38 -5.95
CA ILE A 56 -4.22 2.08 -6.61
C ILE A 56 -4.63 3.44 -7.20
N ASP A 57 -5.87 3.88 -6.99
CA ASP A 57 -6.43 5.08 -7.64
C ASP A 57 -5.58 6.33 -7.40
N GLY A 58 -5.05 6.51 -6.17
CA GLY A 58 -4.14 7.61 -5.85
C GLY A 58 -2.87 7.56 -6.69
N CYS A 59 -2.27 6.38 -6.87
CA CYS A 59 -1.12 6.18 -7.75
C CYS A 59 -1.46 6.46 -9.21
N LEU A 60 -2.64 6.06 -9.69
CA LEU A 60 -3.07 6.30 -11.07
C LEU A 60 -3.20 7.80 -11.39
N GLN A 61 -3.51 8.64 -10.40
CA GLN A 61 -3.55 10.10 -10.58
C GLN A 61 -2.18 10.76 -10.82
N ILE A 62 -1.09 10.08 -10.45
CA ILE A 62 0.28 10.60 -10.54
C ILE A 62 1.21 9.73 -11.39
N ARG A 63 0.70 8.67 -12.02
CA ARG A 63 1.50 7.68 -12.79
C ARG A 63 2.31 8.31 -13.92
N ASP A 64 1.83 9.40 -14.50
CA ASP A 64 2.49 10.16 -15.57
C ASP A 64 3.54 11.15 -15.05
N LEU A 65 3.60 11.39 -13.74
CA LEU A 65 4.57 12.28 -13.11
C LEU A 65 5.92 11.56 -12.90
N PRO A 66 7.04 12.30 -12.94
CA PRO A 66 8.38 11.71 -12.81
C PRO A 66 8.56 11.04 -11.46
N ASN A 67 9.44 10.04 -11.43
CA ASN A 67 9.88 9.32 -10.23
C ASN A 67 8.76 8.58 -9.50
N THR A 68 7.63 8.33 -10.16
CA THR A 68 6.46 7.67 -9.58
C THR A 68 6.46 6.17 -9.87
N PHE A 69 6.00 5.38 -8.91
CA PHE A 69 5.67 3.96 -9.10
C PHE A 69 4.39 3.61 -8.34
N ILE A 70 3.71 2.53 -8.74
CA ILE A 70 2.42 2.13 -8.18
C ILE A 70 2.62 1.21 -6.98
N SER A 71 1.87 1.46 -5.92
CA SER A 71 1.86 0.68 -4.68
C SER A 71 0.46 0.72 -4.04
N GLU A 72 0.19 -0.16 -3.08
CA GLU A 72 -1.04 -0.15 -2.28
C GLU A 72 -0.81 -0.75 -0.89
N GLN A 73 -1.70 -0.46 0.06
CA GLN A 73 -1.79 -1.14 1.34
C GLN A 73 -2.96 -2.13 1.32
N VAL A 74 -2.64 -3.42 1.24
CA VAL A 74 -3.61 -4.52 1.15
C VAL A 74 -4.09 -4.95 2.52
N THR A 75 -5.39 -4.82 2.79
CA THR A 75 -6.05 -5.39 3.96
C THR A 75 -6.41 -6.85 3.71
N THR A 76 -6.02 -7.75 4.60
CA THR A 76 -6.40 -9.16 4.51
C THR A 76 -6.53 -9.77 5.90
N TYR A 77 -6.78 -11.07 5.97
CA TYR A 77 -7.04 -11.80 7.20
C TYR A 77 -6.21 -13.06 7.26
N PHE A 78 -5.88 -13.51 8.46
CA PHE A 78 -5.34 -14.85 8.61
C PHE A 78 -6.43 -15.89 8.30
N PRO A 79 -6.05 -17.05 7.73
CA PRO A 79 -6.98 -18.12 7.40
C PRO A 79 -7.91 -18.57 8.53
N GLN A 80 -7.38 -18.62 9.76
CA GLN A 80 -8.09 -19.13 10.94
C GLN A 80 -8.45 -18.04 11.96
N ASP A 81 -8.13 -16.78 11.68
CA ASP A 81 -8.31 -15.68 12.64
C ASP A 81 -8.93 -14.45 11.92
N PRO A 82 -10.06 -13.91 12.41
CA PRO A 82 -10.67 -12.69 11.88
C PRO A 82 -9.82 -11.43 12.09
N CYS A 83 -8.62 -11.54 12.65
CA CYS A 83 -7.66 -10.45 12.77
C CYS A 83 -7.34 -9.84 11.39
N LYS A 84 -7.65 -8.55 11.22
CA LYS A 84 -7.28 -7.74 10.07
C LYS A 84 -5.76 -7.51 10.10
N ILE A 85 -5.10 -7.80 9.00
CA ILE A 85 -3.70 -7.45 8.76
C ILE A 85 -3.61 -6.52 7.56
N HIS A 86 -2.61 -5.65 7.56
CA HIS A 86 -2.31 -4.78 6.44
C HIS A 86 -0.92 -5.08 5.90
N ILE A 87 -0.81 -5.23 4.59
CA ILE A 87 0.41 -5.59 3.86
C ILE A 87 0.69 -4.47 2.87
N LEU A 88 1.87 -3.85 2.96
CA LEU A 88 2.32 -2.90 1.95
C LEU A 88 2.94 -3.67 0.78
N VAL A 89 2.50 -3.35 -0.44
CA VAL A 89 3.07 -3.86 -1.68
C VAL A 89 3.48 -2.69 -2.56
N TRP A 90 4.67 -2.79 -3.15
CA TRP A 90 5.29 -1.69 -3.88
C TRP A 90 5.76 -2.10 -5.26
N GLY A 91 5.73 -1.16 -6.21
CA GLY A 91 6.23 -1.37 -7.57
C GLY A 91 5.39 -2.38 -8.34
N ILE A 92 4.08 -2.42 -8.08
CA ILE A 92 3.15 -3.34 -8.73
C ILE A 92 2.62 -2.76 -10.04
N THR A 93 2.08 -3.63 -10.89
CA THR A 93 1.32 -3.26 -12.08
C THR A 93 -0.18 -3.26 -11.77
N GLU A 94 -0.99 -2.60 -12.60
CA GLU A 94 -2.46 -2.66 -12.52
C GLU A 94 -2.97 -4.11 -12.55
N LYS A 95 -2.38 -4.96 -13.39
CA LYS A 95 -2.72 -6.38 -13.42
C LYS A 95 -2.42 -7.09 -12.08
N GLN A 96 -1.28 -6.78 -11.45
CA GLN A 96 -0.95 -7.37 -10.15
C GLN A 96 -1.91 -6.89 -9.06
N HIS A 97 -2.36 -5.64 -9.12
CA HIS A 97 -3.44 -5.15 -8.26
C HIS A 97 -4.73 -5.96 -8.48
N ASP A 98 -5.17 -6.18 -9.73
CA ASP A 98 -6.35 -7.00 -10.01
C ASP A 98 -6.22 -8.42 -9.43
N ASP A 99 -5.04 -9.05 -9.61
CA ASP A 99 -4.75 -10.38 -9.06
C ASP A 99 -4.79 -10.37 -7.51
N ILE A 100 -4.26 -9.30 -6.88
CA ILE A 100 -4.32 -9.10 -5.42
C ILE A 100 -5.76 -8.97 -4.95
N VAL A 101 -6.59 -8.15 -5.63
CA VAL A 101 -8.00 -7.94 -5.32
C VAL A 101 -8.79 -9.26 -5.36
N ILE A 102 -8.50 -10.12 -6.33
CA ILE A 102 -9.10 -11.46 -6.41
C ILE A 102 -8.66 -12.32 -5.22
N ILE A 103 -7.35 -12.39 -4.94
CA ILE A 103 -6.79 -13.28 -3.91
C ILE A 103 -7.22 -12.87 -2.50
N ARG A 104 -7.24 -11.57 -2.19
CA ARG A 104 -7.63 -11.07 -0.86
C ARG A 104 -9.12 -11.27 -0.54
N GLY A 105 -9.98 -11.32 -1.58
CA GLY A 105 -11.40 -11.60 -1.43
C GLY A 105 -11.66 -13.07 -1.09
N ILE A 106 -10.71 -13.94 -1.45
CA ILE A 106 -10.68 -15.32 -1.02
C ILE A 106 -10.11 -15.33 0.41
N ARG A 107 -10.94 -15.62 1.41
CA ARG A 107 -10.42 -15.95 2.76
C ARG A 107 -9.42 -17.08 2.57
N PHE A 108 -8.13 -16.80 2.77
CA PHE A 108 -7.08 -17.78 2.61
C PHE A 108 -7.49 -19.04 3.37
N THR A 109 -7.79 -20.13 2.70
CA THR A 109 -7.61 -21.45 3.29
C THR A 109 -6.19 -21.79 2.92
N ALA A 110 -5.29 -21.82 3.91
CA ALA A 110 -3.92 -22.28 3.68
C ALA A 110 -3.98 -23.77 3.30
N SER A 111 -4.25 -24.07 2.02
CA SER A 111 -3.90 -25.34 1.44
C SER A 111 -2.49 -25.20 0.90
N THR A 112 -1.61 -26.05 1.41
CA THR A 112 -0.21 -26.18 1.04
C THR A 112 -0.10 -26.52 -0.46
N ALA A 113 -0.06 -25.50 -1.31
CA ALA A 113 0.24 -25.65 -2.73
C ALA A 113 1.66 -25.13 -2.99
N ASN A 114 2.57 -26.10 -3.04
CA ASN A 114 3.97 -25.96 -3.40
C ASN A 114 4.10 -25.55 -4.88
N SER A 115 4.15 -24.25 -5.17
CA SER A 115 4.62 -23.74 -6.46
C SER A 115 5.17 -22.33 -6.28
N ARG A 116 6.50 -22.21 -6.33
CA ARG A 116 7.25 -20.95 -6.28
C ARG A 116 6.94 -20.09 -7.52
N PRO A 117 6.60 -18.81 -7.37
CA PRO A 117 6.96 -17.79 -8.33
C PRO A 117 8.20 -17.03 -7.83
N HIS A 118 9.21 -16.96 -8.70
CA HIS A 118 10.37 -16.09 -8.52
C HIS A 118 9.96 -14.64 -8.77
N THR A 119 9.55 -13.92 -7.74
CA THR A 119 9.62 -12.44 -7.69
C THR A 119 9.86 -12.01 -6.25
N SER A 120 11.00 -11.39 -6.01
CA SER A 120 11.41 -10.87 -4.71
C SER A 120 10.57 -9.66 -4.31
N ASN A 121 9.35 -9.88 -3.80
CA ASN A 121 8.57 -8.83 -3.16
C ASN A 121 8.87 -8.85 -1.66
N ALA A 122 9.47 -7.77 -1.16
CA ALA A 122 9.71 -7.58 0.26
C ALA A 122 8.36 -7.46 0.98
N LEU A 123 7.97 -8.51 1.71
CA LEU A 123 6.78 -8.51 2.56
C LEU A 123 7.16 -7.87 3.90
N PHE A 124 6.70 -6.64 4.17
CA PHE A 124 6.84 -6.04 5.51
C PHE A 124 5.51 -6.15 6.25
N CYS A 125 5.50 -6.99 7.30
CA CYS A 125 4.38 -7.14 8.22
C CYS A 125 4.61 -6.21 9.41
N SER A 126 3.95 -5.06 9.46
CA SER A 126 3.94 -4.22 10.66
C SER A 126 2.79 -4.66 11.56
N SER A 127 3.07 -5.51 12.54
CA SER A 127 2.22 -5.61 13.73
C SER A 127 2.48 -4.37 14.58
N ASN A 128 1.42 -3.69 15.01
CA ASN A 128 1.47 -2.48 15.83
C ASN A 128 2.47 -2.61 17.00
N ILE A 129 3.68 -2.06 16.84
CA ILE A 129 4.61 -1.68 17.90
C ILE A 129 5.49 -0.54 17.36
N SER A 130 5.27 0.64 17.93
CA SER A 130 6.17 1.78 18.11
C SER A 130 7.40 1.92 17.18
N ARG A 131 7.33 2.96 16.33
CA ARG A 131 8.38 3.92 15.91
C ARG A 131 9.57 3.42 15.07
N ARG A 132 9.66 4.04 13.88
CA ARG A 132 10.79 4.20 12.94
C ARG A 132 11.23 2.94 12.20
N SER A 133 10.85 2.87 10.93
CA SER A 133 11.40 1.92 9.98
C SER A 133 12.20 2.68 8.91
N THR A 134 13.52 2.67 9.07
CA THR A 134 14.47 3.05 8.01
C THR A 134 14.60 1.87 7.06
N VAL A 135 14.26 2.03 5.78
CA VAL A 135 14.52 1.02 4.75
C VAL A 135 15.80 1.38 4.00
N CYS A 136 16.80 0.50 4.09
CA CYS A 136 17.99 0.54 3.25
C CYS A 136 17.63 -0.12 1.90
N ALA A 137 17.38 0.70 0.88
CA ALA A 137 17.18 0.21 -0.48
C ALA A 137 18.47 -0.50 -0.95
N THR A 138 18.37 -1.80 -1.22
CA THR A 138 19.47 -2.55 -1.82
C THR A 138 19.45 -2.27 -3.32
N ARG A 139 20.61 -1.94 -3.87
CA ARG A 139 20.86 -1.52 -5.27
C ARG A 139 20.27 -2.49 -6.29
N PHE A 140 19.77 -1.93 -7.40
CA PHE A 140 19.62 -2.60 -8.69
C PHE A 140 20.94 -3.24 -9.16
#